data_AF-A0A1F5VN71-F1
#
_entry.id   AF-A0A1F5VN71-F1
#
_cell.length_a   1.000
_cell.length_b   1.000
_cell.length_c   1.000
_cell.angle_alpha   90.00
_cell.angle_beta   90.00
_cell.angle_gamma   90.00
#
_symmetry.space_group_name_H-M   'P 1'
#
loop_
_entity.id
_entity.type
_entity.pdbx_description
1 polymer ?
#
loop_
_entity_poly.entity_id
_entity_poly.type
_entity_poly.pdbx_seq_one_letter_code
_entity_poly.pdbx_strand_id
1 'polypeptide(L)' 'MVYKSAAIITREGKWFVARSAELGVVSQGKNIEEAKKNLQEAIELYLEDMPKERKYLSKEAPFVTAVDISRG' A
#
# COMPACT_ATOMS: atom_id res chain seq x y z
N MET A 1 -8.69 11.21 11.82
CA MET A 1 -7.22 11.04 11.99
C MET A 1 -6.67 10.60 10.64
N VAL A 2 -5.53 11.15 10.21
CA VAL A 2 -4.88 10.73 8.96
C VAL A 2 -3.75 9.76 9.33
N TYR A 3 -3.74 8.60 8.69
CA TYR A 3 -2.69 7.60 8.82
C TYR A 3 -1.89 7.51 7.53
N LYS A 4 -0.63 7.06 7.61
CA LYS A 4 0.19 6.80 6.43
C LYS A 4 0.51 5.32 6.34
N SER A 5 0.42 4.80 5.12
CA SER A 5 0.86 3.46 4.73
C SER A 5 1.71 3.60 3.47
N ALA A 6 2.81 2.86 3.40
CA ALA A 6 3.63 2.80 2.20
C ALA A 6 2.97 1.90 1.14
N ALA A 7 2.93 2.40 -0.11
CA ALA A 7 2.41 1.66 -1.25
C ALA A 7 3.56 1.11 -2.10
N ILE A 8 3.57 -0.20 -2.32
CA ILE A 8 4.48 -0.89 -3.24
C ILE A 8 3.70 -1.11 -4.54
N ILE A 9 4.15 -0.49 -5.63
CA ILE A 9 3.49 -0.56 -6.94
C ILE A 9 4.39 -1.30 -7.92
N THR A 10 3.86 -2.36 -8.52
CA THR A 10 4.58 -3.18 -9.50
C THR A 10 3.76 -3.33 -10.77
N ARG A 11 4.44 -3.42 -11.93
CA ARG A 11 3.75 -3.65 -13.20
C ARG A 11 3.60 -5.16 -13.42
N GLU A 12 2.36 -5.65 -13.35
CA GLU A 12 2.00 -7.05 -13.59
C GLU A 12 1.21 -7.14 -14.90
N GLY A 13 1.93 -7.45 -16.00
CA GLY A 13 1.35 -7.51 -17.34
C GLY A 13 0.79 -6.16 -17.81
N LYS A 14 -0.53 -6.08 -17.99
CA LYS A 14 -1.26 -4.87 -18.44
C LYS A 14 -1.78 -3.98 -17.30
N TRP A 15 -1.43 -4.31 -16.07
CA TRP A 15 -1.91 -3.62 -14.87
C TRP A 15 -0.74 -3.16 -14.00
N PHE A 16 -0.99 -2.12 -13.22
CA PHE A 16 -0.18 -1.75 -12.07
C PHE A 16 -0.88 -2.29 -10.82
N VAL A 17 -0.22 -3.18 -10.09
CA VAL A 17 -0.71 -3.76 -8.84
C VAL A 17 -0.06 -2.99 -7.68
N ALA A 18 -0.90 -2.41 -6.84
CA ALA A 18 -0.51 -1.61 -5.69
C ALA A 18 -0.84 -2.37 -4.40
N ARG A 19 0.14 -2.47 -3.49
CA ARG A 19 0.04 -3.22 -2.23
C ARG A 19 0.42 -2.31 -1.07
N SER A 20 -0.36 -2.33 0.01
CA SER A 20 0.01 -1.72 1.30
C SER A 20 1.08 -2.57 1.98
N ALA A 21 2.20 -1.97 2.36
CA ALA A 21 3.28 -2.66 3.07
C ALA A 21 2.87 -3.09 4.49
N GLU A 22 1.97 -2.34 5.14
CA GLU A 22 1.59 -2.53 6.53
C GLU A 22 0.29 -3.31 6.70
N LEU A 23 -0.65 -3.19 5.75
CA LEU A 23 -2.02 -3.70 5.93
C LEU A 23 -2.32 -4.96 5.10
N GLY A 24 -1.44 -5.33 4.16
CA GLY A 24 -1.71 -6.43 3.24
C GLY A 24 -2.86 -6.17 2.26
N VAL A 25 -3.42 -4.95 2.24
CA VAL A 25 -4.45 -4.52 1.29
C VAL A 25 -3.83 -4.39 -0.10
N VAL A 26 -4.53 -4.89 -1.11
CA VAL A 26 -4.08 -4.87 -2.51
C VAL A 26 -5.17 -4.28 -3.40
N SER A 27 -4.76 -3.50 -4.39
CA SER A 27 -5.62 -3.00 -5.46
C SER A 27 -4.82 -2.89 -6.76
N GLN A 28 -5.45 -2.44 -7.85
CA GLN A 28 -4.81 -2.33 -9.16
C GLN A 28 -5.39 -1.18 -10.00
N GLY A 29 -4.63 -0.71 -10.99
CA GLY A 29 -5.05 0.30 -11.96
C GLY A 29 -4.34 0.17 -13.31
N LYS A 30 -4.78 0.91 -14.34
CA LYS A 30 -4.15 0.93 -15.67
C LYS A 30 -2.87 1.75 -15.72
N ASN A 31 -2.70 2.66 -14.77
CA ASN A 31 -1.50 3.45 -14.58
C ASN A 31 -1.19 3.58 -13.07
N ILE A 32 -0.04 4.18 -12.74
CA ILE A 32 0.44 4.32 -11.35
C ILE A 32 -0.53 5.13 -10.49
N GLU A 33 -1.05 6.26 -11.00
CA GLU A 33 -1.95 7.14 -10.27
C GLU A 33 -3.29 6.45 -9.96
N GLU A 34 -3.85 5.73 -10.94
CA GLU A 34 -5.07 4.95 -10.76
C GLU A 34 -4.85 3.82 -9.73
N ALA A 35 -3.76 3.07 -9.83
CA ALA A 35 -3.47 1.99 -8.89
C ALA A 35 -3.30 2.53 -7.45
N LYS A 36 -2.66 3.68 -7.29
CA LYS A 36 -2.51 4.37 -6.01
C LYS A 36 -3.85 4.84 -5.46
N LYS A 37 -4.69 5.48 -6.28
CA LYS A 37 -6.04 5.93 -5.89
C LYS A 37 -6.91 4.75 -5.45
N ASN A 38 -6.94 3.68 -6.26
CA ASN A 38 -7.73 2.50 -5.96
C ASN A 38 -7.22 1.77 -4.70
N LEU A 39 -5.91 1.82 -4.42
CA LEU A 39 -5.37 1.30 -3.15
C LEU A 39 -5.79 2.15 -1.97
N GLN A 40 -5.81 3.49 -2.10
CA GLN A 40 -6.29 4.37 -1.04
C GLN A 40 -7.75 4.05 -0.68
N GLU A 41 -8.64 3.96 -1.66
CA GLU A 41 -10.05 3.61 -1.44
C GLU A 41 -10.20 2.22 -0.78
N ALA A 42 -9.43 1.24 -1.23
CA ALA A 42 -9.44 -0.10 -0.64
C ALA A 42 -8.95 -0.11 0.82
N ILE A 43 -7.94 0.71 1.15
CA ILE A 43 -7.47 0.88 2.53
C ILE A 43 -8.55 1.56 3.36
N GLU A 44 -9.17 2.64 2.87
CA GLU A 44 -10.23 3.34 3.59
C GLU A 44 -11.38 2.38 3.96
N LEU A 45 -11.86 1.57 3.00
CA LEU A 45 -12.86 0.53 3.24
C LEU A 45 -12.39 -0.52 4.24
N TYR A 46 -11.16 -1.04 4.10
CA TYR A 46 -10.58 -1.99 5.07
C TYR A 46 -10.49 -1.40 6.48
N LEU A 47 -10.29 -0.09 6.60
CA LEU A 47 -10.24 0.60 7.88
C LEU A 47 -11.65 0.86 8.47
N GLU A 48 -12.72 0.91 7.68
CA GLU A 48 -14.08 1.07 8.23
C GLU A 48 -14.50 -0.11 9.12
N ASP A 49 -14.05 -1.33 8.78
CA ASP A 49 -14.50 -2.58 9.43
C ASP A 49 -13.71 -2.99 10.69
N MET A 50 -12.61 -2.32 11.07
CA MET A 50 -11.83 -2.72 12.25
C MET A 50 -11.88 -1.71 13.42
N PRO A 51 -11.66 -2.17 14.68
CA PRO A 51 -11.77 -1.31 15.86
C PRO A 51 -10.83 -0.10 15.82
N LYS A 52 -11.25 0.99 16.49
CA LYS A 52 -10.56 2.30 16.51
C LYS A 52 -9.17 2.27 17.16
N GLU A 53 -8.89 1.26 17.97
CA GLU A 53 -7.63 1.08 18.69
C GLU A 53 -6.62 0.33 17.81
N ARG A 54 -6.00 1.00 16.83
CA ARG A 54 -5.02 0.34 15.93
C ARG A 54 -3.58 0.78 16.18
N LYS A 55 -2.74 -0.20 16.53
CA LYS A 55 -1.28 -0.11 16.75
C LYS A 55 -0.44 -0.28 15.47
N TYR A 56 -1.05 -0.55 14.32
CA TYR A 56 -0.35 -0.98 13.10
C TYR A 56 -0.01 0.16 12.12
N LEU A 57 -0.63 1.33 12.27
CA LEU A 57 -0.40 2.48 11.40
C LEU A 57 0.18 3.64 12.19
N SER A 58 1.34 4.11 11.74
CA SER A 58 1.95 5.33 12.26
C SER A 58 1.32 6.57 11.60
N LYS A 59 1.45 7.73 12.27
CA LYS A 59 1.20 9.03 11.64
C LYS A 59 2.28 9.39 10.63
N GLU A 60 3.46 8.80 10.78
CA GLU A 60 4.61 8.97 9.90
C GLU A 60 4.71 7.80 8.92
N ALA A 61 5.12 8.10 7.68
CA ALA A 61 5.38 7.05 6.72
C ALA A 61 6.71 6.37 7.07
N PRO A 62 6.83 5.04 6.94
CA PRO A 62 8.11 4.37 7.09
C PRO A 62 9.06 4.79 5.96
N PHE A 63 10.37 4.71 6.22
CA PHE A 63 11.36 4.75 5.16
C PHE A 63 11.39 3.39 4.44
N VAL A 64 11.09 3.39 3.15
CA VAL A 64 11.08 2.19 2.30
C VAL A 64 12.12 2.35 1.21
N THR A 65 13.00 1.37 1.07
CA THR A 65 14.05 1.34 0.03
C THR A 65 14.30 -0.08 -0.44
N ALA A 66 14.86 -0.23 -1.65
CA ALA A 66 15.31 -1.51 -2.16
C ALA A 66 16.67 -1.89 -1.55
N VAL A 67 16.92 -3.20 -1.42
CA VAL A 67 18.21 -3.76 -1.04
C VAL A 67 18.69 -4.65 -2.18
N ASP A 68 19.89 -4.38 -2.70
CA ASP A 68 20.50 -5.17 -3.75
C ASP A 68 21.04 -6.49 -3.20
N ILE A 69 20.72 -7.60 -3.87
CA ILE A 69 21.14 -8.94 -3.46
C ILE A 69 21.82 -9.63 -4.65
N SER A 70 23.06 -10.07 -4.47
CA SER A 70 23.80 -10.90 -5.43
C SER A 70 23.91 -12.32 -4.89
N ARG A 71 23.53 -13.33 -5.68
CA ARG A 71 23.85 -14.75 -5.40
C ARG A 71 24.83 -15.25 -6.46
N GLY A 72 25.86 -15.97 -6.01
CA GLY A 72 26.82 -16.65 -6.89
C GLY A 72 26.25 -17.91 -7.51
#